data_AF-Q142P1-F1
#
_entry.id   AF-Q142P1-F1
#
_cell.length_a   1.000
_cell.length_b   1.000
_cell.length_c   1.000
_cell.angle_alpha   90.00
_cell.angle_beta   90.00
_cell.angle_gamma   90.00
#
_symmetry.space_group_name_H-M   'P 1'
#
loop_
_entity.id
_entity.type
_entity.pdbx_description
1 polymer ?
#
loop_
_entity_poly.entity_id
_entity_poly.type
_entity_poly.pdbx_seq_one_letter_code
_entity_poly.pdbx_strand_id
1 'polypeptide(L)'
;MTDETAHWQMVEYEGFEIHVAPRPKNPPSEGHTPAAADNRYTYVGYVCHPGADPTIPGHAVPFHADGEESFAGKDEALYEGVHVGRSIVDGTHPDLTVLPLVTGGV
;
A
#
# COMPACT_ATOMS: atom_id res chain seq x y z
N MET A 1 -18.94 12.30 9.91
CA MET A 1 -18.23 11.12 9.37
C MET A 1 -16.75 11.44 9.46
N THR A 2 -16.07 11.01 10.52
CA THR A 2 -14.62 11.22 10.65
C THR A 2 -13.99 10.18 9.74
N ASP A 3 -13.66 10.59 8.51
CA ASP A 3 -12.73 9.85 7.68
C ASP A 3 -11.44 9.82 8.50
N GLU A 4 -11.19 8.68 9.17
CA GLU A 4 -9.86 8.32 9.61
C GLU A 4 -9.04 8.27 8.34
N THR A 5 -8.52 9.44 7.96
CA THR A 5 -7.74 9.70 6.78
C THR A 5 -6.47 8.88 6.95
N ALA A 6 -6.55 7.61 6.57
CA ALA A 6 -5.38 6.84 6.22
C ALA A 6 -4.63 7.73 5.23
N HIS A 7 -3.52 8.28 5.68
CA HIS A 7 -2.80 9.31 4.94
C HIS A 7 -2.10 8.60 3.78
N TRP A 8 -2.85 8.36 2.72
CA TRP A 8 -2.37 7.74 1.50
C TRP A 8 -1.25 8.61 0.96
N GLN A 9 -0.03 8.09 1.02
CA GLN A 9 1.09 8.69 0.37
C GLN A 9 1.10 8.20 -1.08
N MET A 10 0.91 9.14 -1.99
CA MET A 10 1.03 8.90 -3.43
C MET A 10 2.45 9.28 -3.88
N VAL A 11 3.05 8.42 -4.69
CA VAL A 11 4.37 8.60 -5.29
C VAL A 11 4.28 8.29 -6.78
N GLU A 12 4.61 9.27 -7.61
CA GLU A 12 4.71 9.07 -9.06
C GLU A 12 6.05 8.41 -9.41
N TYR A 13 6.02 7.29 -10.13
CA TYR A 13 7.21 6.55 -10.53
C TYR A 13 7.03 5.90 -11.92
N GLU A 14 7.94 6.21 -12.86
CA GLU A 14 7.95 5.67 -14.23
C GLU A 14 6.61 5.74 -15.00
N GLY A 15 5.79 6.76 -14.72
CA GLY A 15 4.48 6.93 -15.36
C GLY A 15 3.35 6.13 -14.71
N PHE A 16 3.56 5.63 -13.49
CA PHE A 16 2.56 5.04 -12.61
C PHE A 16 2.46 5.83 -11.30
N GLU A 17 1.32 5.71 -10.63
CA GLU A 17 1.06 6.24 -9.30
C GLU A 17 1.08 5.09 -8.29
N ILE A 18 1.98 5.17 -7.32
CA ILE A 18 2.10 4.22 -6.21
C ILE A 18 1.41 4.85 -5.01
N HIS A 19 0.33 4.25 -4.55
CA HIS A 19 -0.40 4.69 -3.37
C HIS A 19 -0.13 3.73 -2.21
N VAL A 20 0.31 4.28 -1.08
CA VAL A 20 0.62 3.50 0.14
C VAL A 20 0.00 4.17 1.34
N ALA A 21 -0.73 3.40 2.15
CA ALA A 21 -1.26 3.88 3.43
C ALA A 21 -0.83 2.96 4.58
N PRO A 22 -0.08 3.48 5.57
CA PRO A 22 0.19 2.74 6.78
C PRO A 22 -1.09 2.60 7.63
N ARG A 23 -1.32 1.41 8.18
CA ARG A 23 -2.46 1.05 9.02
C ARG A 23 -1.99 0.47 10.35
N PRO A 24 -2.60 0.81 11.50
CA PRO A 24 -2.30 0.14 12.75
C PRO A 24 -2.81 -1.31 12.71
N LYS A 25 -1.98 -2.28 13.09
CA LYS A 25 -2.34 -3.71 13.07
C LYS A 25 -3.17 -4.13 14.28
N ASN A 26 -2.92 -3.52 15.43
CA ASN A 26 -3.74 -3.68 16.62
C ASN A 26 -4.24 -2.30 17.06
N PRO A 27 -5.47 -1.89 16.71
CA PRO A 27 -6.05 -0.69 17.30
C PRO A 27 -6.18 -0.90 18.81
N PRO A 28 -5.92 0.12 19.64
CA PRO A 28 -5.99 -0.02 21.09
C PRO A 28 -7.42 -0.45 21.48
N SER A 29 -7.59 -1.73 21.81
CA SER A 29 -8.85 -2.22 22.35
C SER A 29 -9.07 -1.58 23.72
N GLU A 30 -10.25 -0.97 23.91
CA GLU A 30 -10.63 -0.26 25.14
C GLU A 30 -10.36 -1.15 26.38
N GLY A 31 -9.29 -0.84 27.12
CA GLY A 31 -8.96 -1.51 28.39
C GLY A 31 -7.54 -2.06 28.50
N HIS A 32 -6.76 -2.14 27.42
CA HIS A 32 -5.34 -2.51 27.50
C HIS A 32 -4.46 -1.37 27.04
N THR A 33 -3.56 -0.91 27.92
CA THR A 33 -2.42 -0.08 27.52
C THR A 33 -1.60 -0.88 26.51
N PRO A 34 -1.53 -0.49 25.23
CA PRO A 34 -0.74 -1.21 24.27
C PRO A 34 0.72 -1.13 24.73
N ALA A 35 1.32 -2.29 25.01
CA ALA A 35 2.76 -2.38 25.15
C ALA A 35 3.39 -1.88 23.84
N ALA A 36 4.60 -1.32 23.86
CA ALA A 36 5.27 -0.82 22.65
C ALA A 36 5.35 -1.86 21.51
N ALA A 37 5.28 -3.15 21.82
CA ALA A 37 5.23 -4.27 20.86
C ALA A 37 3.87 -4.51 20.20
N ASP A 38 2.80 -3.91 20.72
CA ASP A 38 1.42 -4.00 20.23
C ASP A 38 1.09 -2.89 19.23
N ASN A 39 1.89 -1.83 19.23
CA ASN A 39 1.75 -0.68 18.34
C ASN A 39 2.37 -0.95 16.94
N ARG A 40 2.18 -2.16 16.42
CA ARG A 40 2.70 -2.55 15.10
C ARG A 40 1.85 -1.92 14.01
N TYR A 41 2.52 -1.47 12.96
CA TYR A 41 1.90 -0.92 11.76
C TYR A 41 2.04 -1.93 10.63
N THR A 42 1.02 -2.04 9.80
CA THR A 42 1.11 -2.64 8.48
C THR A 42 0.93 -1.54 7.45
N TYR A 43 0.99 -1.87 6.17
CA TYR A 43 0.60 -0.96 5.10
C TYR A 43 -0.37 -1.64 4.16
N VAL A 44 -1.10 -0.86 3.39
CA VAL A 44 -1.81 -1.33 2.22
C VAL A 44 -1.36 -0.47 1.05
N GLY A 45 -1.18 -1.08 -0.11
CA GLY A 45 -0.73 -0.35 -1.28
C GLY A 45 -1.41 -0.79 -2.56
N TYR A 46 -1.40 0.10 -3.54
CA TYR A 46 -1.78 -0.24 -4.90
C TYR A 46 -1.02 0.63 -5.89
N VAL A 47 -0.79 0.10 -7.08
CA VAL A 47 -0.20 0.82 -8.22
C VAL A 47 -1.26 1.00 -9.29
N CYS A 48 -1.43 2.20 -9.80
CA CYS A 48 -2.32 2.49 -10.94
C CYS A 48 -1.64 3.41 -11.95
N HIS A 49 -2.24 3.54 -13.14
CA HIS A 49 -1.80 4.57 -14.08
C HIS A 49 -2.39 5.94 -13.71
N PRO A 50 -1.69 7.04 -14.04
CA PRO A 50 -2.20 8.39 -13.86
C PRO A 50 -3.52 8.57 -14.61
N GLY A 51 -4.58 8.88 -13.87
CA GLY A 51 -5.94 9.03 -14.40
C GLY A 51 -6.71 7.73 -14.61
N ALA A 52 -6.15 6.58 -14.21
CA ALA A 52 -6.89 5.32 -14.17
C ALA A 52 -7.70 5.21 -12.88
N ASP A 53 -8.94 4.73 -12.98
CA ASP A 53 -9.78 4.51 -11.79
C ASP A 53 -9.34 3.24 -11.03
N PRO A 54 -8.84 3.35 -9.78
CA PRO A 54 -8.39 2.19 -9.01
C PRO A 54 -9.55 1.29 -8.55
N THR A 55 -10.79 1.74 -8.73
CA THR A 55 -12.00 0.95 -8.46
C THR A 55 -12.33 -0.02 -9.59
N ILE A 56 -11.73 0.15 -10.77
CA ILE A 56 -11.93 -0.72 -11.92
C ILE A 56 -10.95 -1.90 -11.84
N PRO A 57 -11.43 -3.15 -11.86
CA PRO A 57 -10.55 -4.32 -11.84
C PRO A 57 -9.66 -4.31 -13.08
N GLY A 58 -8.34 -4.45 -12.88
CA GLY A 58 -7.36 -4.38 -13.96
C GLY A 58 -6.84 -2.98 -14.31
N HIS A 59 -7.31 -1.93 -13.61
CA HIS A 59 -6.75 -0.57 -13.70
C HIS A 59 -5.81 -0.22 -12.53
N ALA A 60 -5.86 -1.01 -11.46
CA ALA A 60 -4.91 -0.97 -10.36
C ALA A 60 -4.42 -2.37 -10.00
N VAL A 61 -3.16 -2.46 -9.60
CA VAL A 61 -2.52 -3.65 -9.04
C VAL A 61 -2.41 -3.43 -7.53
N PRO A 62 -3.33 -3.97 -6.72
CA PRO A 62 -3.18 -3.94 -5.28
C PRO A 62 -2.01 -4.84 -4.85
N PHE A 63 -1.26 -4.38 -3.86
CA PHE A 63 -0.20 -5.14 -3.22
C PHE A 63 -0.32 -5.01 -1.71
N HIS A 64 0.02 -6.09 -1.01
CA HIS A 64 -0.05 -6.13 0.45
C HIS A 64 -1.45 -5.75 1.00
N ALA A 65 -2.52 -6.12 0.31
CA ALA A 65 -3.89 -5.79 0.71
C ALA A 65 -4.31 -6.45 2.04
N ASP A 66 -3.67 -7.57 2.39
CA ASP A 66 -3.97 -8.35 3.60
C ASP A 66 -3.23 -7.81 4.85
N GLY A 67 -2.22 -6.95 4.67
CA GLY A 67 -1.50 -6.36 5.81
C GLY A 67 -0.75 -7.38 6.67
N GLU A 68 -0.28 -8.46 6.04
CA GLU A 68 0.36 -9.60 6.70
C GLU A 68 1.65 -9.19 7.42
N GLU A 69 2.42 -8.27 6.83
CA GLU A 69 3.64 -7.74 7.40
C GLU A 69 3.35 -6.74 8.51
N SER A 70 4.30 -6.59 9.42
CA SER A 70 4.12 -5.80 10.63
C SER A 70 5.44 -5.14 11.00
N PHE A 71 5.41 -3.81 10.98
CA PHE A 71 6.52 -2.93 11.20
C PHE A 71 6.40 -2.26 12.55
N ALA A 72 7.54 -1.85 13.11
CA ALA A 72 7.59 -1.16 14.40
C ALA A 72 7.06 0.28 14.32
N GLY A 73 7.04 0.87 13.12
CA GLY A 73 6.62 2.24 12.90
C GLY A 73 5.90 2.46 11.58
N LYS A 74 5.08 3.52 11.53
CA LYS A 74 4.37 3.96 10.33
C LYS A 74 5.32 4.30 9.18
N ASP A 75 6.47 4.92 9.48
CA ASP A 75 7.43 5.39 8.48
C ASP A 75 8.13 4.20 7.80
N GLU A 76 8.38 3.14 8.56
CA GLU A 76 8.95 1.89 8.04
C GLU A 76 7.95 1.14 7.16
N ALA A 77 6.70 1.01 7.62
CA ALA A 77 5.63 0.42 6.81
C ALA A 77 5.41 1.18 5.49
N LEU A 78 5.47 2.51 5.54
CA LEU A 78 5.33 3.35 4.35
C LEU A 78 6.53 3.24 3.43
N TYR A 79 7.75 3.24 3.97
CA TYR A 79 8.99 3.08 3.18
C TYR A 79 8.98 1.76 2.42
N GLU A 80 8.66 0.66 3.12
CA GLU A 80 8.57 -0.66 2.51
C GLU A 80 7.46 -0.74 1.47
N GLY A 81 6.27 -0.19 1.75
CA GLY A 81 5.20 -0.15 0.75
C GLY A 81 5.57 0.63 -0.51
N VAL A 82 6.30 1.74 -0.39
CA VAL A 82 6.81 2.49 -1.55
C VAL A 82 7.87 1.68 -2.30
N HIS A 83 8.77 1.01 -1.56
CA HIS A 83 9.79 0.15 -2.14
C HIS A 83 9.16 -0.97 -2.98
N VAL A 84 8.20 -1.69 -2.40
CA VAL A 84 7.44 -2.76 -3.06
C VAL A 84 6.72 -2.22 -4.29
N GLY A 85 6.02 -1.09 -4.17
CA GLY A 85 5.36 -0.44 -5.31
C GLY A 85 6.31 -0.12 -6.46
N ARG A 86 7.54 0.33 -6.17
CA ARG A 86 8.56 0.57 -7.19
C ARG A 86 9.05 -0.71 -7.84
N SER A 87 9.25 -1.79 -7.07
CA SER A 87 9.61 -3.10 -7.63
C SER A 87 8.52 -3.67 -8.55
N ILE A 88 7.24 -3.39 -8.26
CA ILE A 88 6.11 -3.81 -9.11
C ILE A 88 6.13 -3.05 -10.45
N VAL A 89 6.38 -1.74 -10.40
CA VAL A 89 6.52 -0.88 -11.59
C VAL A 89 7.72 -1.30 -12.44
N ASP A 90 8.86 -1.53 -11.81
CA ASP A 90 10.11 -1.98 -12.45
C ASP A 90 10.02 -3.44 -12.96
N GLY A 91 9.01 -4.19 -12.52
CA GLY A 91 8.80 -5.60 -12.88
C GLY A 91 9.80 -6.55 -12.22
N THR A 92 10.48 -6.11 -11.16
CA THR A 92 11.41 -6.91 -10.35
C THR A 92 10.74 -7.55 -9.13
N HIS A 93 9.48 -7.22 -8.86
CA HIS A 93 8.73 -7.85 -7.79
C HIS A 93 8.44 -9.34 -8.13
N PRO A 94 8.64 -10.28 -7.18
CA PRO A 94 8.55 -11.72 -7.46
C PRO A 94 7.15 -12.19 -7.89
N ASP A 95 6.10 -11.64 -7.28
CA ASP A 95 4.71 -12.10 -7.48
C ASP A 95 3.81 -11.13 -8.28
N LEU A 96 4.23 -9.87 -8.47
CA LEU A 96 3.37 -8.79 -8.95
C LEU A 96 4.13 -7.96 -9.98
N THR A 97 3.42 -7.37 -10.94
CA THR A 97 4.01 -6.50 -11.95
C THR A 97 2.94 -5.60 -12.56
N VAL A 98 3.34 -4.47 -13.15
CA VAL A 98 2.46 -3.58 -13.93
C VAL A 98 2.18 -4.08 -15.34
N LEU A 99 2.82 -5.16 -15.81
CA LEU A 99 2.53 -5.77 -17.13
C LEU A 99 1.04 -5.97 -17.43
N PRO A 100 0.18 -6.50 -16.53
CA PRO A 100 -1.26 -6.59 -16.77
C PRO A 100 -1.94 -5.24 -17.00
N LEU A 101 -1.49 -4.15 -16.37
CA LEU A 101 -2.00 -2.79 -16.62
C LEU A 101 -1.64 -2.32 -18.04
N VAL A 102 -0.41 -2.63 -18.48
CA VAL A 102 0.11 -2.26 -19.80
C VAL A 102 -0.52 -3.10 -20.92
N THR A 103 -0.84 -4.36 -20.64
CA THR A 103 -1.37 -5.30 -21.63
C THR A 103 -2.91 -5.28 -21.70
N GLY A 104 -3.57 -4.77 -20.65
CA GLY A 104 -5.03 -4.68 -20.54
C GLY A 104 -5.64 -3.41 -21.15
N GLY A 105 -4.83 -2.44 -21.58
CA GLY A 105 -5.29 -1.22 -22.24
C GLY A 105 -5.68 -1.48 -23.71
N VAL A 106 -6.94 -1.87 -23.94
CA VAL A 106 -7.61 -1.81 -25.25
C VAL A 106 -8.89 -0.98 -25.19
#